data_AF-A0A0K0FQI4-F1
#
_entry.id   AF-A0A0K0FQI4-F1
#
_cell.length_a   1.000
_cell.length_b   1.000
_cell.length_c   1.000
_cell.angle_alpha   90.00
_cell.angle_beta   90.00
_cell.angle_gamma   90.00
#
_symmetry.space_group_name_H-M   'P 1'
#
loop_
_entity.id
_entity.type
_entity.pdbx_description
1 polymer ?
#
loop_
_entity_poly.entity_id
_entity_poly.type
_entity_poly.pdbx_seq_one_letter_code
_entity_poly.pdbx_strand_id
1 'polypeptide(L)'
;MAKPVSEAYPKISTRILIYFLVTVFSHFINYNISLCLTMNKSLVPEYSLVEESFYFQGIIILSGNIFSLIPNIYFLIRTFTYEPFQKRVLFKYMTMIMSFEYSFGNCMHILFCIYYFYHLNTHTMIHVNTCSKFQILDTDWNQIVIMTPIFFNIIRFYNVILQKSTNIFAILITLLVAFGGLCYLTVPQLLEIDIYYIPKTGCPYEIYSSVPYFILVQYFNMFLLILIPVLAFLINYIIYKLVIRKKRSVYKRDTVLENRNLFKSIAIQSFYPFGCQLPGVLLVLYTILFQQTDNLFNHIIVFIYHFGQAFCIFFSLIVIKEFKNMILNDFGIPTSIGVSKVSTLKTVTLVRTKR
;
A
#
# COMPACT_ATOMS: atom_id res chain seq x y z
N MET A 1 16.32 29.72 -34.51
CA MET A 1 15.02 29.02 -34.45
C MET A 1 15.28 27.52 -34.45
N ALA A 2 15.17 26.86 -33.30
CA ALA A 2 15.37 25.42 -33.20
C ALA A 2 14.08 24.68 -33.55
N LYS A 3 14.11 23.79 -34.54
CA LYS A 3 12.98 22.90 -34.88
C LYS A 3 12.66 22.00 -33.69
N PRO A 4 11.38 21.83 -33.31
CA PRO A 4 11.02 20.85 -32.29
C PRO A 4 11.29 19.44 -32.83
N VAL A 5 12.18 18.72 -32.16
CA VAL A 5 12.44 17.30 -32.41
C VAL A 5 11.19 16.53 -32.00
N SER A 6 10.43 16.02 -32.98
CA SER A 6 9.31 15.12 -32.75
C SER A 6 9.85 13.72 -32.42
N GLU A 7 10.20 13.50 -31.15
CA GLU A 7 10.53 12.15 -30.69
C GLU A 7 9.28 11.28 -30.68
N ALA A 8 9.34 10.22 -31.49
CA ALA A 8 8.38 9.12 -31.48
C ALA A 8 8.31 8.52 -30.07
N TYR A 9 7.17 8.72 -29.42
CA TYR A 9 6.91 8.06 -28.13
C TYR A 9 6.89 6.55 -28.35
N PRO A 10 7.45 5.75 -27.43
CA PRO A 10 7.21 4.32 -27.44
C PRO A 10 5.70 4.12 -27.23
N LYS A 11 4.98 3.82 -28.32
CA LYS A 11 3.67 3.18 -28.29
C LYS A 11 3.89 1.75 -27.77
N ILE A 12 4.29 1.62 -26.51
CA ILE A 12 3.94 0.41 -25.76
C ILE A 12 2.42 0.41 -25.80
N SER A 13 1.88 -0.56 -26.54
CA SER A 13 0.49 -0.59 -26.93
C SER A 13 -0.36 -0.65 -25.67
N THR A 14 -0.86 0.49 -25.22
CA THR A 14 -1.84 0.59 -24.13
C THR A 14 -3.03 -0.33 -24.41
N ARG A 15 -3.29 -0.59 -25.71
CA ARG A 15 -4.25 -1.58 -26.16
C ARG A 15 -3.90 -3.01 -25.71
N ILE A 16 -2.64 -3.45 -25.77
CA ILE A 16 -2.25 -4.80 -25.33
C ILE A 16 -2.50 -4.98 -23.82
N LEU A 17 -2.14 -4.00 -23.00
CA LEU A 17 -2.40 -4.06 -21.55
C LEU A 17 -3.90 -4.05 -21.25
N ILE A 18 -4.68 -3.21 -21.94
CA ILE A 18 -6.14 -3.16 -21.78
C ILE A 18 -6.78 -4.48 -22.22
N TYR A 19 -6.38 -5.03 -23.38
CA TYR A 19 -6.88 -6.32 -23.86
C TYR A 19 -6.54 -7.44 -22.88
N PHE A 20 -5.30 -7.52 -22.40
CA PHE A 20 -4.91 -8.52 -21.41
C PHE A 20 -5.75 -8.42 -20.13
N LEU A 21 -5.92 -7.20 -19.59
CA LEU A 21 -6.73 -6.98 -18.40
C LEU A 21 -8.21 -7.32 -18.61
N VAL A 22 -8.79 -6.93 -19.74
CA VAL A 22 -10.20 -7.23 -20.08
C VAL A 22 -10.42 -8.72 -20.30
N THR A 23 -9.53 -9.39 -21.01
CA THR A 23 -9.64 -10.84 -21.27
C THR A 23 -9.49 -11.63 -19.97
N VAL A 24 -8.49 -11.33 -19.14
CA VAL A 24 -8.32 -11.97 -17.82
C VAL A 24 -9.56 -11.74 -16.94
N PHE A 25 -10.08 -10.52 -16.90
CA PHE A 25 -11.28 -10.18 -16.14
C PHE A 25 -12.53 -10.92 -16.63
N SER A 26 -12.76 -10.97 -17.94
CA SER A 26 -13.92 -11.66 -18.53
C SER A 26 -13.88 -13.17 -18.31
N HIS A 27 -12.70 -13.78 -18.39
CA HIS A 27 -12.54 -15.22 -18.17
C HIS A 27 -12.71 -15.56 -16.68
N PHE A 28 -12.22 -14.69 -15.80
CA PHE A 28 -12.36 -14.85 -14.35
C PHE A 28 -13.81 -14.77 -13.86
N ILE A 29 -14.62 -13.86 -14.42
CA ILE A 29 -16.06 -13.75 -14.10
C ILE A 29 -16.80 -15.02 -14.50
N ASN A 30 -16.53 -15.56 -15.69
CA ASN A 30 -17.27 -16.70 -16.21
C ASN A 30 -16.98 -18.02 -15.47
N TYR A 31 -15.78 -18.18 -14.89
CA TYR A 31 -15.37 -19.43 -14.24
C TYR A 31 -15.92 -19.57 -12.81
N ASN A 32 -16.02 -18.47 -12.06
CA ASN A 32 -16.31 -18.53 -10.62
C ASN A 32 -17.81 -18.58 -10.27
N ILE A 33 -18.70 -18.24 -11.21
CA ILE A 33 -20.16 -18.35 -11.00
C ILE A 33 -20.60 -19.81 -10.78
N SER A 34 -19.77 -20.79 -11.17
CA SER A 34 -20.15 -22.20 -11.15
C SER A 34 -19.76 -22.99 -9.88
N LEU A 35 -19.02 -22.42 -8.91
CA LEU A 35 -18.30 -23.24 -7.91
C LEU A 35 -18.39 -22.80 -6.43
N CYS A 36 -19.46 -22.11 -6.01
CA CYS A 36 -19.67 -21.84 -4.57
C CYS A 36 -20.74 -22.75 -3.98
N LEU A 37 -20.32 -23.70 -3.13
CA LEU A 37 -21.21 -24.35 -2.17
C LEU A 37 -21.58 -23.32 -1.10
N THR A 38 -22.73 -22.68 -1.26
CA THR A 38 -23.25 -21.69 -0.29
C THR A 38 -23.95 -22.41 0.86
N MET A 39 -23.51 -22.15 2.09
CA MET A 39 -24.22 -22.63 3.29
C MET A 39 -25.06 -21.49 3.88
N ASN A 40 -26.34 -21.78 4.11
CA ASN A 40 -27.22 -20.86 4.83
C ASN A 40 -26.72 -20.64 6.27
N LYS A 41 -26.94 -19.43 6.83
CA LYS A 41 -26.56 -19.05 8.20
C LYS A 41 -26.98 -20.08 9.26
N SER A 42 -28.14 -20.72 9.08
CA SER A 42 -28.68 -21.72 10.02
C SER A 42 -27.90 -23.05 10.05
N LEU A 43 -27.07 -23.33 9.05
CA LEU A 43 -26.29 -24.56 8.95
C LEU A 43 -24.86 -24.41 9.49
N VAL A 44 -24.45 -23.19 9.83
CA VAL A 44 -23.09 -22.87 10.24
C VAL A 44 -23.05 -22.84 11.76
N PRO A 45 -22.14 -23.58 12.39
CA PRO A 45 -22.07 -23.60 13.84
C PRO A 45 -21.60 -22.24 14.36
N GLU A 46 -22.19 -21.79 15.48
CA GLU A 46 -21.79 -20.54 16.14
C GLU A 46 -20.33 -20.59 16.62
N TYR A 47 -19.89 -21.79 17.02
CA TYR A 47 -18.55 -22.08 17.48
C TYR A 47 -17.94 -23.21 16.66
N SER A 48 -16.65 -23.11 16.35
CA SER A 48 -15.91 -24.15 15.64
C SER A 48 -14.61 -24.47 16.34
N LEU A 49 -14.11 -25.68 16.15
CA LEU A 49 -12.74 -26.00 16.50
C LEU A 49 -11.78 -25.22 15.60
N VAL A 50 -10.63 -24.89 16.16
CA VAL A 50 -9.56 -24.15 15.49
C VAL A 50 -8.77 -25.11 14.60
N GLU A 51 -8.44 -24.69 13.39
CA GLU A 51 -7.73 -25.53 12.42
C GLU A 51 -6.21 -25.49 12.64
N GLU A 52 -5.54 -26.63 12.79
CA GLU A 52 -4.09 -26.62 13.03
C GLU A 52 -3.27 -26.16 11.81
N SER A 53 -3.85 -26.22 10.60
CA SER A 53 -3.18 -25.85 9.35
C SER A 53 -2.70 -24.39 9.32
N PHE A 54 -3.36 -23.49 10.04
CA PHE A 54 -2.98 -22.08 10.12
C PHE A 54 -1.85 -21.80 11.11
N TYR A 55 -1.42 -22.76 11.93
CA TYR A 55 -0.46 -22.51 13.02
C TYR A 55 0.85 -21.87 12.52
N PHE A 56 1.49 -22.51 11.53
CA PHE A 56 2.77 -22.03 11.01
C PHE A 56 2.62 -20.69 10.27
N GLN A 57 1.56 -20.55 9.47
CA GLN A 57 1.24 -19.30 8.79
C GLN A 57 1.00 -18.17 9.80
N GLY A 58 0.25 -18.43 10.88
CA GLY A 58 0.00 -17.48 11.96
C GLY A 58 1.28 -17.01 12.66
N ILE A 59 2.29 -17.87 12.81
CA ILE A 59 3.58 -17.47 13.41
C ILE A 59 4.32 -16.50 12.48
N ILE A 60 4.32 -16.78 11.17
CA ILE A 60 4.91 -15.87 10.16
C ILE A 60 4.21 -14.52 10.19
N ILE A 61 2.87 -14.52 10.20
CA ILE A 61 2.06 -13.29 10.24
C ILE A 61 2.37 -12.51 11.53
N LEU A 62 2.30 -13.16 12.69
CA LEU A 62 2.53 -12.50 13.98
C LEU A 62 3.93 -11.90 14.07
N SER A 63 4.97 -12.69 13.77
CA SER A 63 6.36 -12.24 13.83
C SER A 63 6.66 -11.14 12.81
N GLY A 64 6.17 -11.28 11.57
CA GLY A 64 6.33 -10.30 10.51
C GLY A 64 5.68 -8.96 10.86
N ASN A 65 4.47 -8.97 11.41
CA ASN A 65 3.75 -7.74 11.80
C ASN A 65 4.36 -7.06 13.02
N ILE A 66 4.84 -7.81 14.03
CA ILE A 66 5.59 -7.26 15.17
C ILE A 66 6.85 -6.55 14.66
N PHE A 67 7.61 -7.22 13.78
CA PHE A 67 8.80 -6.64 13.18
C PHE A 67 8.48 -5.40 12.32
N SER A 68 7.39 -5.45 11.54
CA SER A 68 6.94 -4.34 10.70
C SER A 68 6.46 -3.14 11.51
N LEU A 69 5.95 -3.33 12.73
CA LEU A 69 5.44 -2.25 13.56
C LEU A 69 6.56 -1.26 13.96
N ILE A 70 7.76 -1.76 14.22
CA ILE A 70 8.92 -0.97 14.68
C ILE A 70 9.29 0.15 13.68
N PRO A 71 9.62 -0.12 12.40
CA PRO A 71 9.98 0.94 11.46
C PRO A 71 8.82 1.90 11.17
N ASN A 72 7.57 1.40 11.13
CA ASN A 72 6.40 2.25 10.84
C ASN A 72 6.12 3.24 11.98
N ILE A 73 6.18 2.80 13.24
CA ILE A 73 6.08 3.71 14.39
C ILE A 73 7.26 4.69 14.42
N TYR A 74 8.49 4.22 14.17
CA TYR A 74 9.66 5.09 14.09
C TYR A 74 9.44 6.21 13.06
N PHE A 75 9.05 5.88 11.83
CA PHE A 75 8.82 6.90 10.79
C PHE A 75 7.65 7.81 11.10
N LEU A 76 6.57 7.29 11.71
CA LEU A 76 5.45 8.10 12.18
C LEU A 76 5.93 9.18 13.16
N ILE A 77 6.71 8.82 14.19
CA ILE A 77 7.28 9.76 15.15
C ILE A 77 8.22 10.76 14.47
N ARG A 78 9.07 10.30 13.54
CA ARG A 78 10.02 11.17 12.83
C ARG A 78 9.33 12.18 11.92
N THR A 79 8.14 11.89 11.40
CA THR A 79 7.38 12.87 10.60
C THR A 79 6.97 14.10 11.40
N PHE A 80 6.80 13.99 12.73
CA PHE A 80 6.49 15.11 13.60
C PHE A 80 7.74 15.88 14.04
N THR A 81 8.86 15.19 14.26
CA THR A 81 10.04 15.75 14.94
C THR A 81 11.12 16.26 13.99
N TYR A 82 11.23 15.74 12.77
CA TYR A 82 12.38 16.01 11.91
C TYR A 82 12.13 17.15 10.90
N GLU A 83 13.02 18.15 10.88
CA GLU A 83 12.87 19.41 10.12
C GLU A 83 12.70 19.21 8.60
N PRO A 84 13.45 18.31 7.91
CA PRO A 84 13.24 18.02 6.49
C PRO A 84 11.81 17.58 6.12
N PHE A 85 11.06 16.93 7.02
CA PHE A 85 9.65 16.64 6.77
C PHE A 85 8.82 17.94 6.76
N GLN A 86 9.10 18.87 7.67
CA GLN A 86 8.38 20.16 7.74
C GLN A 86 8.58 20.99 6.47
N LYS A 87 9.75 20.91 5.85
CA LYS A 87 10.05 21.58 4.57
C LYS A 87 9.26 20.98 3.38
N ARG A 88 8.78 19.74 3.49
CA ARG A 88 8.13 18.99 2.41
C ARG A 88 6.75 18.50 2.84
N VAL A 89 5.84 19.46 3.03
CA VAL A 89 4.49 19.25 3.58
C VAL A 89 3.74 18.06 2.97
N LEU A 90 3.66 17.95 1.63
CA LEU A 90 2.97 16.83 0.97
C LEU A 90 3.64 15.47 1.26
N PHE A 91 4.97 15.42 1.26
CA PHE A 91 5.72 14.20 1.53
C PHE A 91 5.64 13.78 3.00
N LYS A 92 5.59 14.76 3.92
CA LYS A 92 5.31 14.53 5.34
C LYS A 92 3.95 13.88 5.52
N TYR A 93 2.89 14.45 4.96
CA TYR A 93 1.54 13.88 5.09
C TYR A 93 1.43 12.48 4.48
N MET A 94 2.03 12.26 3.31
CA MET A 94 2.07 10.94 2.70
C MET A 94 2.76 9.91 3.59
N THR A 95 3.95 10.23 4.09
CA THR A 95 4.71 9.32 4.97
C THR A 95 3.96 9.08 6.29
N MET A 96 3.38 10.13 6.88
CA MET A 96 2.63 10.06 8.13
C MET A 96 1.38 9.18 8.01
N ILE A 97 0.54 9.42 6.99
CA ILE A 97 -0.69 8.65 6.76
C ILE A 97 -0.35 7.19 6.46
N MET A 98 0.57 6.93 5.52
CA MET A 98 0.95 5.55 5.21
C MET A 98 1.56 4.83 6.42
N SER A 99 2.41 5.50 7.22
CA SER A 99 2.99 4.88 8.43
C SER A 99 1.92 4.57 9.48
N PHE A 100 0.95 5.47 9.65
CA PHE A 100 -0.21 5.24 10.51
C PHE A 100 -1.05 4.04 10.01
N GLU A 101 -1.35 4.00 8.72
CA GLU A 101 -2.13 2.91 8.13
C GLU A 101 -1.40 1.57 8.28
N TYR A 102 -0.10 1.49 7.98
CA TYR A 102 0.66 0.27 8.22
C TYR A 102 0.71 -0.12 9.70
N SER A 103 0.92 0.84 10.61
CA SER A 103 0.92 0.55 12.04
C SER A 103 -0.43 0.02 12.52
N PHE A 104 -1.54 0.61 12.10
CA PHE A 104 -2.87 0.15 12.45
C PHE A 104 -3.15 -1.25 11.87
N GLY A 105 -2.80 -1.47 10.60
CA GLY A 105 -2.93 -2.78 9.95
C GLY A 105 -2.16 -3.85 10.71
N ASN A 106 -0.89 -3.60 11.03
CA ASN A 106 -0.08 -4.52 11.81
C ASN A 106 -0.70 -4.84 13.18
N CYS A 107 -1.29 -3.85 13.86
CA CYS A 107 -2.00 -4.07 15.11
C CYS A 107 -3.22 -4.99 14.92
N MET A 108 -3.99 -4.80 13.84
CA MET A 108 -5.13 -5.66 13.51
C MET A 108 -4.70 -7.11 13.23
N HIS A 109 -3.64 -7.32 12.45
CA HIS A 109 -3.03 -8.63 12.22
C HIS A 109 -2.60 -9.31 13.52
N ILE A 110 -1.90 -8.57 14.38
CA ILE A 110 -1.42 -9.08 15.68
C ILE A 110 -2.61 -9.46 16.57
N LEU A 111 -3.63 -8.62 16.67
CA LEU A 111 -4.84 -8.90 17.46
C LEU A 111 -5.55 -10.15 16.96
N PHE A 112 -5.71 -10.28 15.64
CA PHE A 112 -6.29 -11.47 15.01
C PHE A 112 -5.48 -12.74 15.34
N CYS A 113 -4.16 -12.72 15.17
CA CYS A 113 -3.30 -13.87 15.49
C CYS A 113 -3.32 -14.23 16.98
N ILE A 114 -3.32 -13.24 17.88
CA ILE A 114 -3.43 -13.49 19.33
C ILE A 114 -4.76 -14.15 19.65
N TYR A 115 -5.87 -13.65 19.09
CA TYR A 115 -7.19 -14.25 19.25
C TYR A 115 -7.21 -15.70 18.78
N TYR A 116 -6.63 -15.97 17.60
CA TYR A 116 -6.51 -17.31 17.04
C TYR A 116 -5.71 -18.26 17.94
N PHE A 117 -4.48 -17.85 18.32
CA PHE A 117 -3.59 -18.67 19.12
C PHE A 117 -4.09 -18.90 20.55
N TYR A 118 -4.83 -17.95 21.12
CA TYR A 118 -5.48 -18.15 22.41
C TYR A 118 -6.46 -19.32 22.36
N HIS A 119 -7.35 -19.35 21.37
CA HIS A 119 -8.32 -20.45 21.21
C HIS A 119 -7.64 -21.77 20.86
N LEU A 120 -6.61 -21.74 20.01
CA LEU A 120 -5.82 -22.94 19.67
C LEU A 120 -5.15 -23.56 20.91
N ASN A 121 -4.44 -22.75 21.70
CA ASN A 121 -3.64 -23.23 22.84
C ASN A 121 -4.49 -23.62 24.06
N THR A 122 -5.69 -23.04 24.19
CA THR A 122 -6.62 -23.38 25.28
C THR A 122 -7.58 -24.51 24.89
N HIS A 123 -7.51 -25.01 23.65
CA HIS A 123 -8.46 -25.95 23.07
C HIS A 123 -9.93 -25.50 23.23
N THR A 124 -10.16 -24.19 23.25
CA THR A 124 -11.51 -23.60 23.31
C THR A 124 -12.01 -23.34 21.90
N MET A 125 -13.33 -23.46 21.71
CA MET A 125 -13.92 -23.21 20.40
C MET A 125 -13.87 -21.70 20.06
N ILE A 126 -13.58 -21.39 18.80
CA ILE A 126 -13.57 -20.02 18.30
C ILE A 126 -14.99 -19.59 17.92
N HIS A 127 -15.38 -18.38 18.30
CA HIS A 127 -16.65 -17.82 17.87
C HIS A 127 -16.53 -17.41 16.39
N VAL A 128 -17.22 -18.13 15.51
CA VAL A 128 -17.04 -18.06 14.05
C VAL A 128 -17.25 -16.63 13.56
N ASN A 129 -18.35 -16.01 13.97
CA ASN A 129 -18.72 -14.67 13.53
C ASN A 129 -17.68 -13.60 13.94
N THR A 130 -17.11 -13.70 15.16
CA THR A 130 -16.06 -12.77 15.61
C THR A 130 -14.78 -12.96 14.81
N CYS A 131 -14.36 -14.21 14.57
CA CYS A 131 -13.19 -14.53 13.77
C CYS A 131 -13.33 -13.94 12.36
N SER A 132 -14.44 -14.23 11.68
CA SER A 132 -14.70 -13.75 10.32
C SER A 132 -14.69 -12.22 10.24
N LYS A 133 -15.26 -11.52 11.23
CA LYS A 133 -15.24 -10.05 11.28
C LYS A 133 -13.82 -9.49 11.46
N PHE A 134 -12.98 -10.11 12.30
CA PHE A 134 -11.57 -9.72 12.39
C PHE A 134 -10.84 -9.91 11.06
N GLN A 135 -11.06 -11.04 10.39
CA GLN A 135 -10.45 -11.31 9.09
C GLN A 135 -10.90 -10.33 8.00
N ILE A 136 -12.18 -9.94 8.00
CA ILE A 136 -12.72 -8.93 7.08
C ILE A 136 -12.04 -7.58 7.32
N LEU A 137 -12.04 -7.10 8.57
CA LEU A 137 -11.41 -5.83 8.91
C LEU A 137 -9.92 -5.81 8.54
N ASP A 138 -9.23 -6.93 8.77
CA ASP A 138 -7.83 -7.09 8.44
C ASP A 138 -7.57 -7.01 6.91
N THR A 139 -8.35 -7.77 6.14
CA THR A 139 -8.24 -7.81 4.68
C THR A 139 -8.59 -6.45 4.06
N ASP A 140 -9.67 -5.82 4.53
CA ASP A 140 -10.16 -4.54 4.04
C ASP A 140 -9.20 -3.39 4.39
N TRP A 141 -8.56 -3.44 5.56
CA TRP A 141 -7.57 -2.45 5.93
C TRP A 141 -6.35 -2.48 5.01
N ASN A 142 -5.88 -3.67 4.64
CA ASN A 142 -4.79 -3.80 3.68
C ASN A 142 -5.17 -3.16 2.33
N GLN A 143 -6.41 -3.32 1.89
CA GLN A 143 -6.90 -2.64 0.70
C GLN A 143 -6.83 -1.12 0.83
N ILE A 144 -7.18 -0.55 1.99
CA ILE A 144 -7.06 0.90 2.23
C ILE A 144 -5.63 1.37 1.98
N VAL A 145 -4.65 0.70 2.57
CA VAL A 145 -3.21 1.01 2.41
C VAL A 145 -2.78 1.04 0.94
N ILE A 146 -3.30 0.12 0.12
CA ILE A 146 -2.95 0.00 -1.30
C ILE A 146 -3.54 1.13 -2.13
N MET A 147 -4.74 1.60 -1.77
CA MET A 147 -5.40 2.68 -2.48
C MET A 147 -4.83 4.05 -2.11
N THR A 148 -4.36 4.25 -0.88
CA THR A 148 -3.88 5.55 -0.37
C THR A 148 -2.88 6.30 -1.29
N PRO A 149 -1.87 5.67 -1.92
CA PRO A 149 -0.93 6.36 -2.81
C PRO A 149 -1.58 7.10 -4.00
N ILE A 150 -2.73 6.66 -4.50
CA ILE A 150 -3.39 7.32 -5.65
C ILE A 150 -3.86 8.73 -5.29
N PHE A 151 -4.34 8.94 -4.06
CA PHE A 151 -4.79 10.24 -3.58
C PHE A 151 -3.64 11.25 -3.57
N PHE A 152 -2.49 10.85 -3.03
CA PHE A 152 -1.30 11.70 -3.03
C PHE A 152 -0.78 12.00 -4.42
N ASN A 153 -0.85 11.03 -5.34
CA ASN A 153 -0.47 11.25 -6.73
C ASN A 153 -1.39 12.24 -7.44
N ILE A 154 -2.70 12.21 -7.18
CA ILE A 154 -3.67 13.18 -7.72
C ILE A 154 -3.42 14.57 -7.13
N ILE A 155 -3.31 14.70 -5.80
CA ILE A 155 -3.00 15.98 -5.14
C ILE A 155 -1.71 16.57 -5.73
N ARG A 156 -0.67 15.74 -5.87
CA ARG A 156 0.61 16.16 -6.43
C ARG A 156 0.49 16.55 -7.91
N PHE A 157 -0.31 15.85 -8.70
CA PHE A 157 -0.57 16.22 -10.08
C PHE A 157 -1.13 17.64 -10.18
N TYR A 158 -2.16 17.97 -9.40
CA TYR A 158 -2.74 19.32 -9.36
C TYR A 158 -1.73 20.36 -8.89
N ASN A 159 -1.08 20.12 -7.75
CA ASN A 159 -0.20 21.12 -7.14
C ASN A 159 1.09 21.35 -7.94
N VAL A 160 1.69 20.30 -8.52
CA VAL A 160 3.01 20.37 -9.18
C VAL A 160 2.89 20.66 -10.67
N ILE A 161 1.94 20.02 -11.37
CA ILE A 161 1.81 20.14 -12.83
C ILE A 161 0.91 21.30 -13.19
N LEU A 162 -0.30 21.33 -12.63
CA LEU A 162 -1.27 22.37 -12.93
C LEU A 162 -1.00 23.67 -12.17
N GLN A 163 -0.19 23.63 -11.11
CA GLN A 163 0.09 24.77 -10.22
C GLN A 163 -1.21 25.42 -9.70
N LYS A 164 -2.23 24.59 -9.47
CA LYS A 164 -3.54 24.97 -8.96
C LYS A 164 -3.81 24.24 -7.65
N SER A 165 -4.73 24.77 -6.85
CA SER A 165 -5.30 24.01 -5.74
C SER A 165 -5.91 22.70 -6.27
N THR A 166 -5.84 21.66 -5.44
CA THR A 166 -6.43 20.36 -5.78
C THR A 166 -7.94 20.51 -5.93
N ASN A 167 -8.50 20.00 -7.02
CA ASN A 167 -9.94 20.02 -7.23
C ASN A 167 -10.62 19.03 -6.28
N ILE A 168 -11.46 19.53 -5.37
CA ILE A 168 -12.18 18.72 -4.39
C ILE A 168 -13.06 17.65 -5.05
N PHE A 169 -13.66 17.95 -6.21
CA PHE A 169 -14.45 16.97 -6.96
C PHE A 169 -13.60 15.81 -7.47
N ALA A 170 -12.34 16.06 -7.87
CA ALA A 170 -11.44 14.99 -8.30
C ALA A 170 -11.09 14.06 -7.12
N ILE A 171 -10.87 14.62 -5.93
CA ILE A 171 -10.62 13.84 -4.71
C ILE A 171 -11.86 13.03 -4.33
N LEU A 172 -13.05 13.63 -4.37
CA LEU A 172 -14.29 12.94 -4.04
C LEU A 172 -14.61 11.80 -5.01
N ILE A 173 -14.41 12.01 -6.32
CA ILE A 173 -14.56 10.95 -7.33
C ILE A 173 -13.56 9.82 -7.09
N THR A 174 -12.30 10.17 -6.77
CA THR A 174 -11.27 9.17 -6.45
C THR A 174 -11.66 8.36 -5.21
N LEU A 175 -12.18 9.02 -4.18
CA LEU A 175 -12.65 8.38 -2.95
C LEU A 175 -13.79 7.40 -3.25
N LEU A 176 -14.78 7.83 -4.03
CA LEU A 176 -15.91 7.00 -4.41
C LEU A 176 -15.47 5.78 -5.23
N VAL A 177 -14.56 5.95 -6.19
CA VAL A 177 -14.06 4.85 -7.02
C VAL A 177 -13.21 3.88 -6.20
N ALA A 178 -12.31 4.38 -5.35
CA ALA A 178 -11.37 3.56 -4.60
C ALA A 178 -12.01 2.85 -3.39
N PHE A 179 -12.95 3.50 -2.70
CA PHE A 179 -13.53 3.00 -1.45
C PHE A 179 -15.02 2.64 -1.55
N GLY A 180 -15.75 3.12 -2.57
CA GLY A 180 -17.18 2.85 -2.69
C GLY A 180 -17.49 1.35 -2.80
N GLY A 181 -16.70 0.62 -3.60
CA GLY A 181 -16.81 -0.83 -3.71
C GLY A 181 -16.46 -1.54 -2.39
N LEU A 182 -15.39 -1.11 -1.72
CA LEU A 182 -15.00 -1.64 -0.41
C LEU A 182 -16.13 -1.45 0.62
N CYS A 183 -16.62 -0.22 0.80
CA CYS A 183 -17.71 0.06 1.75
C CYS A 183 -18.97 -0.76 1.43
N TYR A 184 -19.29 -0.94 0.14
CA TYR A 184 -20.43 -1.75 -0.28
C TYR A 184 -20.31 -3.23 0.14
N LEU A 185 -19.09 -3.77 0.15
CA LEU A 185 -18.83 -5.16 0.56
C LEU A 185 -18.78 -5.28 2.09
N THR A 186 -18.01 -4.42 2.74
CA THR A 186 -17.71 -4.49 4.18
C THR A 186 -18.95 -4.24 5.05
N VAL A 187 -19.80 -3.26 4.70
CA VAL A 187 -20.92 -2.85 5.55
C VAL A 187 -21.94 -3.99 5.76
N PRO A 188 -22.45 -4.66 4.71
CA PRO A 188 -23.32 -5.83 4.88
C PRO A 188 -22.68 -6.96 5.68
N GLN A 189 -21.38 -7.22 5.50
CA GLN A 189 -20.68 -8.29 6.21
C GLN A 189 -20.54 -7.99 7.71
N LEU A 190 -20.19 -6.75 8.08
CA LEU A 190 -20.02 -6.37 9.49
C LEU A 190 -21.36 -6.24 10.24
N LEU A 191 -22.39 -5.73 9.56
CA LEU A 191 -23.74 -5.54 10.10
C LEU A 191 -24.64 -6.79 9.95
N GLU A 192 -24.11 -7.88 9.38
CA GLU A 192 -24.81 -9.15 9.19
C GLU A 192 -26.08 -9.06 8.32
N ILE A 193 -26.07 -8.20 7.30
CA ILE A 193 -27.19 -8.02 6.36
C ILE A 193 -27.14 -9.12 5.30
N ASP A 194 -28.18 -9.96 5.27
CA ASP A 194 -28.40 -11.03 4.28
C ASP A 194 -27.18 -11.94 4.09
N ILE A 195 -26.53 -12.31 5.20
CA ILE A 195 -25.25 -13.03 5.17
C ILE A 195 -25.37 -14.54 4.95
N TYR A 196 -24.34 -15.09 4.32
CA TYR A 196 -24.06 -16.53 4.24
C TYR A 196 -22.58 -16.77 4.49
N TYR A 197 -22.21 -18.02 4.74
CA TYR A 197 -20.83 -18.37 5.07
C TYR A 197 -20.19 -19.26 4.00
N ILE A 198 -18.89 -19.05 3.78
CA ILE A 198 -18.06 -19.90 2.94
C ILE A 198 -16.89 -20.41 3.78
N PRO A 199 -16.59 -21.73 3.78
CA PRO A 199 -15.44 -22.27 4.49
C PRO A 199 -14.13 -21.62 4.04
N LYS A 200 -13.24 -21.28 5.00
CA LYS A 200 -11.95 -20.65 4.71
C LYS A 200 -10.88 -21.15 5.69
N THR A 201 -9.62 -21.05 5.28
CA THR A 201 -8.47 -21.32 6.15
C THR A 201 -8.22 -20.13 7.09
N GLY A 202 -7.84 -20.39 8.33
CA GLY A 202 -7.51 -19.37 9.34
C GLY A 202 -8.72 -18.87 10.13
N CYS A 203 -9.86 -18.61 9.50
CA CYS A 203 -11.15 -18.62 10.19
C CYS A 203 -12.00 -19.71 9.54
N PRO A 204 -12.61 -20.63 10.30
CA PRO A 204 -13.35 -21.77 9.74
C PRO A 204 -14.38 -21.36 8.68
N TYR A 205 -14.92 -20.16 8.79
CA TYR A 205 -15.79 -19.56 7.79
C TYR A 205 -15.46 -18.07 7.56
N GLU A 206 -15.74 -17.60 6.35
CA GLU A 206 -15.78 -16.20 5.95
C GLU A 206 -17.22 -15.77 5.69
N ILE A 207 -17.56 -14.54 6.07
CA ILE A 207 -18.91 -13.97 5.89
C ILE A 207 -18.99 -13.35 4.50
N TYR A 208 -20.04 -13.70 3.76
CA TYR A 208 -20.44 -13.08 2.50
C TYR A 208 -21.87 -12.53 2.64
N SER A 209 -22.31 -11.72 1.68
CA SER A 209 -23.68 -11.17 1.66
C SER A 209 -24.36 -11.45 0.33
N SER A 210 -25.67 -11.73 0.41
CA SER A 210 -26.54 -11.96 -0.75
C SER A 210 -27.20 -10.68 -1.28
N VAL A 211 -26.75 -9.50 -0.82
CA VAL A 211 -27.18 -8.22 -1.38
C VAL A 211 -26.94 -8.15 -2.91
N PRO A 212 -27.82 -7.49 -3.67
CA PRO A 212 -27.71 -7.45 -5.13
C PRO A 212 -26.35 -6.97 -5.61
N TYR A 213 -25.75 -7.65 -6.59
CA TYR A 213 -24.44 -7.28 -7.16
C TYR A 213 -23.22 -7.46 -6.24
N PHE A 214 -23.33 -8.08 -5.05
CA PHE A 214 -22.19 -8.31 -4.14
C PHE A 214 -20.98 -8.93 -4.85
N ILE A 215 -21.18 -10.05 -5.54
CA ILE A 215 -20.12 -10.76 -6.28
C ILE A 215 -19.52 -9.90 -7.39
N LEU A 216 -20.34 -9.15 -8.12
CA LEU A 216 -19.87 -8.26 -9.18
C LEU A 216 -18.99 -7.14 -8.62
N VAL A 217 -19.41 -6.53 -7.50
CA VAL A 217 -18.63 -5.50 -6.80
C VAL A 217 -17.34 -6.09 -6.25
N GLN A 218 -17.35 -7.32 -5.72
CA GLN A 218 -16.16 -8.01 -5.26
C GLN A 218 -15.14 -8.21 -6.38
N TYR A 219 -15.57 -8.62 -7.58
CA TYR A 219 -14.66 -8.72 -8.72
C TYR A 219 -14.12 -7.37 -9.17
N PHE A 220 -14.97 -6.36 -9.24
CA PHE A 220 -14.53 -5.00 -9.54
C PHE A 220 -13.48 -4.51 -8.53
N ASN A 221 -13.67 -4.81 -7.25
CA ASN A 221 -12.77 -4.48 -6.17
C ASN A 221 -11.40 -5.18 -6.31
N MET A 222 -11.40 -6.48 -6.62
CA MET A 222 -10.18 -7.24 -6.94
C MET A 222 -9.44 -6.69 -8.16
N PHE A 223 -10.18 -6.25 -9.18
CA PHE A 223 -9.59 -5.58 -10.34
C PHE A 223 -8.95 -4.23 -9.98
N LEU A 224 -9.60 -3.44 -9.13
CA LEU A 224 -9.06 -2.17 -8.66
C LEU A 224 -7.76 -2.35 -7.87
N LEU A 225 -7.63 -3.42 -7.08
CA LEU A 225 -6.40 -3.75 -6.33
C LEU A 225 -5.18 -3.89 -7.24
N ILE A 226 -5.37 -4.38 -8.48
CA ILE A 226 -4.30 -4.49 -9.48
C ILE A 226 -4.14 -3.18 -10.25
N LEU A 227 -5.26 -2.58 -10.68
CA LEU A 227 -5.25 -1.42 -11.56
C LEU A 227 -4.70 -0.16 -10.88
N ILE A 228 -5.09 0.12 -9.64
CA ILE A 228 -4.77 1.38 -8.96
C ILE A 228 -3.26 1.56 -8.73
N PRO A 229 -2.49 0.56 -8.26
CA PRO A 229 -1.04 0.70 -8.14
C PRO A 229 -0.35 0.98 -9.49
N VAL A 230 -0.83 0.35 -10.57
CA VAL A 230 -0.33 0.60 -11.94
C VAL A 230 -0.62 2.04 -12.36
N LEU A 231 -1.85 2.54 -12.15
CA LEU A 231 -2.22 3.92 -12.45
C LEU A 231 -1.43 4.92 -11.61
N ALA A 232 -1.26 4.66 -10.31
CA ALA A 232 -0.47 5.49 -9.40
C ALA A 232 0.97 5.64 -9.91
N PHE A 233 1.60 4.54 -10.32
CA PHE A 233 2.93 4.55 -10.91
C PHE A 233 2.99 5.34 -12.21
N LEU A 234 2.04 5.12 -13.13
CA LEU A 234 1.97 5.83 -14.41
C LEU A 234 1.80 7.34 -14.23
N ILE A 235 0.90 7.77 -13.33
CA ILE A 235 0.70 9.18 -12.99
C ILE A 235 1.99 9.78 -12.42
N ASN A 236 2.63 9.11 -11.46
CA ASN A 236 3.90 9.57 -10.89
C ASN A 236 5.00 9.70 -11.97
N TYR A 237 5.08 8.76 -12.92
CA TYR A 237 6.02 8.82 -14.05
C TYR A 237 5.73 10.00 -14.98
N ILE A 238 4.45 10.25 -15.31
CA ILE A 238 4.03 11.39 -16.11
C ILE A 238 4.41 12.71 -15.41
N ILE A 239 4.13 12.83 -14.11
CA ILE A 239 4.51 14.00 -13.30
C ILE A 239 6.01 14.24 -13.40
N TYR A 240 6.83 13.21 -13.16
CA TYR A 240 8.28 13.32 -13.24
C TYR A 240 8.75 13.80 -14.62
N LYS A 241 8.26 13.18 -15.69
CA LYS A 241 8.64 13.55 -17.07
C LYS A 241 8.26 14.99 -17.40
N LEU A 242 7.08 15.44 -16.98
CA LEU A 242 6.62 16.82 -17.19
C LEU A 242 7.46 17.83 -16.38
N VAL A 243 7.77 17.53 -15.12
CA VAL A 243 8.62 18.39 -14.26
C VAL A 243 10.02 18.55 -14.86
N ILE A 244 10.65 17.45 -15.29
CA ILE A 244 11.98 17.49 -15.89
C ILE A 244 11.97 18.28 -17.20
N ARG A 245 10.96 18.10 -18.05
CA ARG A 245 10.84 18.87 -19.30
C ARG A 245 10.65 20.36 -19.05
N LYS A 246 9.72 20.74 -18.16
CA LYS A 246 9.42 22.15 -17.85
C LYS A 246 10.60 22.88 -17.23
N LYS A 247 11.44 22.18 -16.45
CA LYS A 247 12.56 22.79 -15.69
C LYS A 247 13.91 22.71 -16.38
N ARG A 248 14.01 22.09 -17.57
CA ARG A 248 15.29 21.88 -18.28
C ARG A 248 15.99 23.17 -18.71
N SER A 249 15.26 24.28 -18.91
CA SER A 249 15.84 25.55 -19.37
C SER A 249 16.17 26.56 -18.27
N VAL A 250 15.76 26.32 -17.01
CA VAL A 250 15.82 27.36 -15.95
C VAL A 250 16.58 26.94 -14.68
N TYR A 251 16.73 25.63 -14.39
CA TYR A 251 17.22 25.17 -13.08
C TYR A 251 18.64 24.58 -13.06
N LYS A 252 19.33 24.80 -11.93
CA LYS A 252 20.61 24.19 -11.57
C LYS A 252 20.50 22.65 -11.43
N ARG A 253 21.62 21.95 -11.64
CA ARG A 253 21.76 20.48 -11.59
C ARG A 253 21.22 19.85 -10.30
N ASP A 254 21.34 20.54 -9.16
CA ASP A 254 20.94 20.03 -7.85
C ASP A 254 19.42 19.86 -7.71
N THR A 255 18.63 20.79 -8.23
CA THR A 255 17.16 20.71 -8.22
C THR A 255 16.65 19.54 -9.07
N VAL A 256 17.35 19.22 -10.16
CA VAL A 256 17.01 18.06 -10.99
C VAL A 256 17.25 16.75 -10.23
N LEU A 257 18.35 16.66 -9.48
CA LEU A 257 18.69 15.48 -8.68
C LEU A 257 17.66 15.27 -7.55
N GLU A 258 17.24 16.34 -6.87
CA GLU A 258 16.22 16.28 -5.83
C GLU A 258 14.88 15.76 -6.37
N ASN A 259 14.40 16.30 -7.50
CA ASN A 259 13.16 15.83 -8.14
C ASN A 259 13.25 14.36 -8.59
N ARG A 260 14.43 13.92 -9.04
CA ARG A 260 14.67 12.51 -9.39
C ARG A 260 14.59 11.60 -8.16
N ASN A 261 15.18 12.01 -7.03
CA ASN A 261 15.13 11.23 -5.79
C ASN A 261 13.71 11.18 -5.22
N LEU A 262 12.97 12.29 -5.27
CA LEU A 262 11.56 12.35 -4.89
C LEU A 262 10.70 11.42 -5.76
N PHE A 263 10.91 11.43 -7.09
CA PHE A 263 10.21 10.51 -7.99
C PHE A 263 10.49 9.05 -7.64
N LYS A 264 11.76 8.68 -7.42
CA LYS A 264 12.15 7.32 -7.04
C LYS A 264 11.49 6.90 -5.72
N SER A 265 11.49 7.78 -4.72
CA SER A 265 10.86 7.52 -3.42
C SER A 265 9.36 7.21 -3.58
N ILE A 266 8.62 8.05 -4.30
CA ILE A 266 7.18 7.87 -4.53
C ILE A 266 6.90 6.65 -5.42
N ALA A 267 7.78 6.37 -6.40
CA ALA A 267 7.68 5.18 -7.22
C ALA A 267 7.84 3.91 -6.39
N ILE A 268 8.78 3.90 -5.44
CA ILE A 268 8.93 2.80 -4.47
C ILE A 268 7.67 2.69 -3.62
N GLN A 269 7.14 3.78 -3.04
CA GLN A 269 5.90 3.72 -2.24
C GLN A 269 4.69 3.22 -3.02
N SER A 270 4.64 3.45 -4.34
CA SER A 270 3.53 3.00 -5.19
C SER A 270 3.71 1.54 -5.67
N PHE A 271 4.92 1.14 -6.03
CA PHE A 271 5.18 -0.17 -6.67
C PHE A 271 5.65 -1.24 -5.70
N TYR A 272 6.28 -0.87 -4.59
CA TYR A 272 6.78 -1.83 -3.62
C TYR A 272 5.65 -2.60 -2.91
N PRO A 273 4.57 -1.95 -2.41
CA PRO A 273 3.43 -2.69 -1.86
C PRO A 273 2.83 -3.65 -2.89
N PHE A 274 2.70 -3.18 -4.14
CA PHE A 274 2.24 -4.01 -5.24
C PHE A 274 3.17 -5.19 -5.51
N GLY A 275 4.49 -5.03 -5.49
CA GLY A 275 5.44 -6.12 -5.66
C GLY A 275 5.38 -7.18 -4.56
N CYS A 276 5.10 -6.77 -3.32
CA CYS A 276 4.94 -7.69 -2.19
C CYS A 276 3.57 -8.39 -2.17
N GLN A 277 2.53 -7.75 -2.69
CA GLN A 277 1.16 -8.28 -2.70
C GLN A 277 0.81 -9.06 -3.96
N LEU A 278 1.37 -8.67 -5.12
CA LEU A 278 1.10 -9.32 -6.39
C LEU A 278 1.29 -10.85 -6.33
N PRO A 279 2.33 -11.40 -5.67
CA PRO A 279 2.44 -12.85 -5.48
C PRO A 279 1.22 -13.46 -4.78
N GLY A 280 0.68 -12.80 -3.76
CA GLY A 280 -0.55 -13.24 -3.07
C GLY A 280 -1.77 -13.23 -3.98
N VAL A 281 -1.95 -12.17 -4.76
CA VAL A 281 -3.05 -12.09 -5.73
C VAL A 281 -2.91 -13.18 -6.80
N LEU A 282 -1.70 -13.38 -7.33
CA LEU A 282 -1.43 -14.42 -8.33
C LEU A 282 -1.64 -15.83 -7.76
N LEU A 283 -1.29 -16.07 -6.48
CA LEU A 283 -1.55 -17.33 -5.82
C LEU A 283 -3.05 -17.60 -5.69
N VAL A 284 -3.84 -16.60 -5.27
CA VAL A 284 -5.30 -16.74 -5.20
C VAL A 284 -5.87 -17.07 -6.59
N LEU A 285 -5.42 -16.37 -7.64
CA LEU A 285 -5.83 -16.67 -9.02
C LEU A 285 -5.42 -18.08 -9.45
N TYR A 286 -4.21 -18.51 -9.10
CA TYR A 286 -3.72 -19.85 -9.39
C TYR A 286 -4.56 -20.92 -8.69
N THR A 287 -4.84 -20.76 -7.39
CA THR A 287 -5.66 -21.70 -6.61
C THR A 287 -7.07 -21.81 -7.19
N ILE A 288 -7.66 -20.70 -7.63
CA ILE A 288 -8.98 -20.69 -8.28
C ILE A 288 -8.94 -21.48 -9.60
N LEU A 289 -7.89 -21.32 -10.40
CA LEU A 289 -7.79 -21.95 -11.72
C LEU A 289 -7.44 -23.44 -11.66
N PHE A 290 -6.55 -23.83 -10.76
CA PHE A 290 -5.96 -25.18 -10.73
C PHE A 290 -6.40 -26.04 -9.55
N GLN A 291 -7.13 -25.49 -8.57
CA GLN A 291 -7.60 -26.19 -7.36
C GLN A 291 -6.49 -26.90 -6.58
N GLN A 292 -5.24 -26.42 -6.71
CA GLN A 292 -4.07 -26.96 -6.03
C GLN A 292 -3.38 -25.86 -5.26
N THR A 293 -3.00 -26.16 -4.02
CA THR A 293 -2.19 -25.29 -3.17
C THR A 293 -1.00 -26.06 -2.65
N ASP A 294 0.20 -25.56 -2.93
CA ASP A 294 1.41 -26.01 -2.25
C ASP A 294 1.63 -25.15 -1.00
N ASN A 295 1.62 -25.81 0.16
CA ASN A 295 1.75 -25.17 1.47
C ASN A 295 3.06 -24.36 1.61
N LEU A 296 4.15 -24.83 1.01
CA LEU A 296 5.44 -24.13 1.09
C LEU A 296 5.40 -22.79 0.34
N PHE A 297 4.85 -22.78 -0.88
CA PHE A 297 4.72 -21.56 -1.66
C PHE A 297 3.79 -20.56 -0.97
N ASN A 298 2.70 -21.02 -0.35
CA ASN A 298 1.82 -20.16 0.43
C ASN A 298 2.56 -19.47 1.58
N HIS A 299 3.35 -20.22 2.36
CA HIS A 299 4.14 -19.66 3.46
C HIS A 299 5.17 -18.61 2.99
N ILE A 300 5.86 -18.87 1.88
CA ILE A 300 6.83 -17.92 1.31
C ILE A 300 6.12 -16.63 0.88
N ILE A 301 4.95 -16.74 0.24
CA ILE A 301 4.20 -15.59 -0.23
C ILE A 301 3.67 -14.76 0.94
N VAL A 302 3.14 -15.40 1.99
CA VAL A 302 2.70 -14.74 3.22
C VAL A 302 3.89 -14.05 3.90
N PHE A 303 5.06 -14.69 3.95
CA PHE A 303 6.28 -14.07 4.45
C PHE A 303 6.67 -12.81 3.65
N ILE A 304 6.74 -12.91 2.32
CA ILE A 304 7.06 -11.77 1.44
C ILE A 304 6.06 -10.63 1.63
N TYR A 305 4.78 -10.95 1.78
CA TYR A 305 3.72 -9.98 1.96
C TYR A 305 3.89 -9.18 3.26
N HIS A 306 3.90 -9.85 4.42
CA HIS A 306 3.99 -9.17 5.72
C HIS A 306 5.36 -8.55 5.98
N PHE A 307 6.44 -9.23 5.60
CA PHE A 307 7.79 -8.67 5.73
C PHE A 307 7.99 -7.51 4.76
N GLY A 308 7.34 -7.54 3.60
CA GLY A 308 7.26 -6.41 2.67
C GLY A 308 6.74 -5.15 3.35
N GLN A 309 5.61 -5.23 4.05
CA GLN A 309 5.00 -4.07 4.73
C GLN A 309 5.98 -3.36 5.70
N ALA A 310 6.92 -4.09 6.32
CA ALA A 310 7.95 -3.52 7.19
C ALA A 310 8.88 -2.54 6.47
N PHE A 311 9.24 -2.84 5.23
CA PHE A 311 10.30 -2.11 4.53
C PHE A 311 9.78 -1.12 3.49
N CYS A 312 8.48 -1.06 3.21
CA CYS A 312 7.94 -0.16 2.20
C CYS A 312 8.33 1.31 2.46
N ILE A 313 8.03 1.82 3.66
CA ILE A 313 8.35 3.20 4.03
C ILE A 313 9.86 3.38 4.19
N PHE A 314 10.54 2.40 4.78
CA PHE A 314 11.99 2.41 4.93
C PHE A 314 12.72 2.58 3.59
N PHE A 315 12.43 1.73 2.60
CA PHE A 315 13.05 1.78 1.28
C PHE A 315 12.67 3.05 0.52
N SER A 316 11.47 3.60 0.73
CA SER A 316 11.12 4.87 0.12
C SER A 316 11.96 6.04 0.64
N LEU A 317 12.30 6.04 1.93
CA LEU A 317 13.01 7.14 2.58
C LEU A 317 14.52 7.06 2.39
N ILE A 318 15.09 5.85 2.40
CA ILE A 318 16.54 5.65 2.25
C ILE A 318 17.11 6.14 0.91
N VAL A 319 16.25 6.29 -0.11
CA VAL A 319 16.63 6.83 -1.43
C VAL A 319 16.89 8.34 -1.38
N ILE A 320 16.33 9.05 -0.41
CA ILE A 320 16.52 10.50 -0.25
C ILE A 320 17.66 10.73 0.74
N LYS A 321 18.74 11.35 0.27
CA LYS A 321 19.99 11.55 1.05
C LYS A 321 19.76 12.14 2.45
N GLU A 322 18.86 13.12 2.57
CA GLU A 322 18.55 13.76 3.86
C GLU A 322 17.94 12.78 4.87
N PHE A 323 16.95 11.99 4.45
CA PHE A 323 16.33 10.96 5.30
C PHE A 323 17.23 9.75 5.52
N LYS A 324 18.07 9.38 4.54
CA LYS A 324 19.12 8.37 4.74
C LYS A 324 20.08 8.80 5.85
N ASN A 325 20.56 10.05 5.82
CA ASN A 325 21.44 10.58 6.85
C ASN A 325 20.73 10.65 8.21
N MET A 326 19.44 11.03 8.24
CA MET A 326 18.62 10.98 9.45
C MET A 326 18.65 9.58 10.08
N ILE A 327 18.33 8.55 9.28
CA ILE A 327 18.29 7.16 9.73
C ILE A 327 19.67 6.75 10.26
N LEU A 328 20.72 6.92 9.46
CA LEU A 328 22.08 6.53 9.85
C LEU A 328 22.54 7.21 11.14
N ASN A 329 22.26 8.50 11.29
CA ASN A 329 22.61 9.26 12.50
C ASN A 329 21.84 8.76 13.74
N ASP A 330 20.55 8.46 13.60
CA ASP A 330 19.74 7.94 14.72
C ASP A 330 20.22 6.55 15.18
N PHE A 331 20.75 5.74 14.25
CA PHE A 331 21.35 4.44 14.55
C PHE A 331 22.83 4.52 14.92
N GLY A 332 23.40 5.71 15.08
CA GLY A 332 24.82 5.90 15.45
C GLY A 332 25.82 5.46 14.38
N ILE A 333 25.37 5.26 13.14
CA ILE A 333 26.23 4.86 12.02
C ILE A 333 26.92 6.13 11.48
N PRO A 334 28.25 6.26 11.56
CA PRO A 334 28.95 7.47 11.15
C PRO A 334 28.76 7.70 9.65
N THR A 335 28.08 8.79 9.28
CA THR A 335 28.04 9.22 7.89
C THR A 335 29.37 9.88 7.53
N SER A 336 30.14 9.28 6.62
CA SER A 336 31.43 9.81 6.14
C SER A 336 31.34 11.16 5.43
N ILE A 337 30.13 11.72 5.29
CA ILE A 337 29.91 13.05 4.75
C ILE A 337 30.02 14.02 5.91
N GLY A 338 31.26 14.30 6.29
CA GLY A 338 31.61 15.47 7.06
C GLY A 338 30.94 16.68 6.41
N VAL A 339 29.98 17.25 7.13
CA VAL A 339 29.66 18.65 6.95
C VAL A 339 30.98 19.35 7.27
N SER A 340 31.71 19.71 6.21
CA SER A 340 32.55 20.90 6.28
C SER A 340 31.61 21.97 6.81
N LYS A 341 31.69 22.21 8.11
CA LYS A 341 31.26 23.48 8.68
C LYS A 341 32.11 24.46 7.90
N VAL A 342 31.55 24.99 6.82
CA VAL A 342 31.95 26.29 6.29
C VAL A 342 31.62 27.21 7.45
N SER A 343 32.57 27.34 8.36
CA SER A 343 32.65 28.46 9.25
C SER A 343 32.57 29.65 8.31
N THR A 344 31.43 30.30 8.31
CA THR A 344 31.32 31.70 7.95
C THR A 344 32.28 32.41 8.89
N LEU A 345 33.55 32.45 8.50
CA LEU A 345 34.53 33.38 8.98
C LEU A 345 33.88 34.72 8.68
N LYS A 346 33.29 35.33 9.71
CA LYS A 346 32.88 36.73 9.65
C LYS A 346 34.17 37.49 9.30
N THR A 347 34.33 37.84 8.03
CA THR A 347 35.28 38.85 7.63
C THR A 347 34.80 40.13 8.31
N VAL A 348 35.37 40.39 9.49
CA VAL A 348 35.24 41.68 10.16
C VAL A 348 35.97 42.65 9.26
N THR A 349 35.24 43.34 8.40
CA THR A 349 35.72 44.50 7.68
C THR A 349 35.98 45.58 8.71
N LEU A 350 37.23 45.67 9.18
CA LEU A 350 37.73 46.80 9.95
C LEU A 350 37.65 48.04 9.06
N VAL A 351 36.57 48.81 9.20
CA VAL A 351 36.46 50.16 8.65
C VAL A 351 37.47 51.02 9.40
N ARG A 352 38.63 51.24 8.76
CA ARG A 352 39.66 52.15 9.23
C ARG A 352 39.19 53.58 8.99
N THR A 353 38.54 54.19 9.98
CA THR A 353 38.33 55.63 10.02
C THR A 353 39.69 56.33 10.12
N LYS A 354 40.11 56.99 9.04
CA LYS A 354 41.14 58.03 9.08
C LYS A 354 40.55 59.25 9.79
N ARG A 355 41.22 59.71 10.83
CA ARG A 355 41.10 61.07 11.36
C ARG A 355 42.34 61.84 10.93
#